data_AF-A0A8T4NI07-F1
#
_entry.id   AF-A0A8T4NI07-F1
#
_cell.length_a   1.000
_cell.length_b   1.000
_cell.length_c   1.000
_cell.angle_alpha   90.00
_cell.angle_beta   90.00
_cell.angle_gamma   90.00
#
_symmetry.space_group_name_H-M   'P 1'
#
loop_
_entity.id
_entity.type
_entity.pdbx_description
1 polymer ?
#
loop_
_entity_poly.entity_id
_entity_poly.type
_entity_poly.pdbx_seq_one_letter_code
_entity_poly.pdbx_strand_id
1 'polypeptide(L)' 'MAGINKNMLKEFASEGFFDQPRKIEEVVAKIDNRGYTLKGKQVSLLSQLLTFLCREGILEREKNEQGEWRYKKRQK' A
#
# COMPACT_ATOMS: atom_id res chain seq x y z
N MET A 1 -9.31 18.09 5.37
CA MET A 1 -8.20 17.79 4.43
C MET A 1 -8.18 16.30 4.17
N ALA A 2 -8.48 15.85 2.96
CA ALA A 2 -8.47 14.43 2.62
C ALA A 2 -7.01 13.96 2.50
N GLY A 3 -6.42 13.57 3.64
CA GLY A 3 -5.12 12.94 3.70
C GLY A 3 -5.23 11.43 3.47
N ILE A 4 -4.16 10.84 2.97
CA ILE A 4 -4.04 9.38 2.86
C ILE A 4 -4.17 8.78 4.25
N ASN A 5 -5.01 7.75 4.37
CA ASN A 5 -5.29 7.09 5.64
C ASN A 5 -5.29 5.57 5.45
N LYS A 6 -5.30 4.85 6.57
CA LYS A 6 -5.36 3.38 6.58
C LYS A 6 -6.62 2.81 5.94
N ASN A 7 -7.75 3.52 5.98
CA ASN A 7 -9.03 3.01 5.47
C ASN A 7 -9.00 2.92 3.94
N MET A 8 -8.42 3.90 3.27
CA MET A 8 -8.21 3.86 1.81
C MET A 8 -7.38 2.65 1.38
N LEU A 9 -6.32 2.31 2.12
CA LEU A 9 -5.51 1.14 1.82
C LEU A 9 -6.25 -0.18 2.10
N LYS A 10 -7.13 -0.20 3.11
CA LYS A 10 -8.03 -1.33 3.38
C LYS A 10 -9.09 -1.50 2.27
N GLU A 11 -9.59 -0.40 1.72
CA GLU A 11 -10.47 -0.43 0.54
C GLU A 11 -9.75 -1.05 -0.65
N PHE A 12 -8.51 -0.64 -0.95
CA PHE A 12 -7.72 -1.26 -2.02
C PHE A 12 -7.50 -2.76 -1.81
N ALA A 13 -7.24 -3.19 -0.58
CA ALA A 13 -7.15 -4.62 -0.25
C ALA A 13 -8.49 -5.35 -0.43
N SER A 14 -9.61 -4.67 -0.19
CA SER A 14 -10.95 -5.23 -0.37
C SER A 14 -11.35 -5.28 -1.85
N GLU A 15 -10.91 -4.32 -2.66
CA GLU A 15 -11.10 -4.23 -4.12
C GLU A 15 -10.20 -5.18 -4.93
N GLY A 16 -9.32 -5.94 -4.27
CA GLY A 16 -8.42 -6.89 -4.91
C GLY A 16 -7.16 -6.28 -5.52
N PHE A 17 -6.86 -5.00 -5.25
CA PHE A 17 -5.62 -4.36 -5.74
C PHE A 17 -4.36 -5.08 -5.25
N PHE A 18 -4.41 -5.58 -4.01
CA PHE A 18 -3.34 -6.34 -3.37
C PHE A 18 -3.47 -7.85 -3.55
N ASP A 19 -4.36 -8.36 -4.41
CA ASP A 19 -4.44 -9.80 -4.70
C ASP A 19 -3.18 -10.30 -5.43
N GLN A 20 -2.44 -9.38 -6.05
CA GLN A 20 -1.09 -9.60 -6.56
C GLN A 20 -0.08 -8.76 -5.77
N PRO A 21 1.19 -9.20 -5.63
CA PRO A 21 2.23 -8.45 -4.95
C PRO A 21 2.51 -7.10 -5.65
N ARG A 22 2.21 -6.00 -4.96
CA ARG A 22 2.40 -4.62 -5.44
C ARG A 22 3.61 -3.97 -4.81
N LYS A 23 4.44 -3.31 -5.61
CA LYS A 23 5.51 -2.43 -5.10
C LYS A 23 4.95 -1.07 -4.69
N ILE A 24 5.72 -0.32 -3.89
CA ILE A 24 5.25 0.95 -3.35
C ILE A 24 4.90 1.96 -4.46
N GLU A 25 5.64 1.98 -5.57
CA GLU A 25 5.37 2.89 -6.69
C GLU A 25 4.01 2.60 -7.34
N GLU A 26 3.58 1.33 -7.39
CA GLU A 26 2.25 0.96 -7.89
C GLU A 26 1.15 1.46 -6.95
N VAL A 27 1.38 1.37 -5.63
CA VAL A 27 0.45 1.91 -4.64
C VAL A 27 0.35 3.44 -4.76
N VAL A 28 1.49 4.11 -4.94
CA VAL A 28 1.55 5.57 -5.17
C VAL A 28 0.75 5.94 -6.43
N ALA A 29 0.97 5.24 -7.54
CA ALA A 29 0.25 5.47 -8.79
C ALA A 29 -1.26 5.22 -8.64
N LYS A 30 -1.67 4.20 -7.89
CA LYS A 30 -3.09 3.92 -7.61
C LYS A 30 -3.74 5.04 -6.79
N ILE A 31 -3.02 5.60 -5.83
CA ILE A 31 -3.47 6.74 -5.02
C ILE A 31 -3.59 8.00 -5.87
N ASP A 32 -2.59 8.27 -6.72
CA ASP A 32 -2.60 9.42 -7.64
C ASP A 32 -3.76 9.34 -8.63
N ASN A 33 -4.04 8.15 -9.18
CA ASN A 33 -5.21 7.89 -10.02
C ASN A 33 -6.56 8.10 -9.31
N ARG A 34 -6.61 8.11 -7.97
CA ARG A 34 -7.81 8.46 -7.19
C ARG A 34 -7.94 9.96 -6.92
N GLY A 35 -7.07 10.79 -7.51
CA GLY A 35 -7.07 12.25 -7.35
C GLY A 35 -6.23 12.73 -6.16
N TYR A 36 -5.40 11.87 -5.57
CA TYR A 36 -4.53 12.24 -4.44
C TYR A 36 -3.09 12.42 -4.92
N THR A 37 -2.64 13.66 -5.04
CA THR A 37 -1.23 13.93 -5.36
C THR A 37 -0.34 13.63 -4.15
N LEU A 38 0.54 12.64 -4.31
CA LEU A 38 1.52 12.21 -3.32
C LEU A 38 2.83 13.00 -3.46
N LYS A 39 3.16 13.83 -2.47
CA LYS A 39 4.47 14.50 -2.34
C LYS A 39 5.38 13.72 -1.39
N GLY A 40 6.70 13.87 -1.49
CA GLY A 40 7.70 13.02 -0.82
C GLY A 40 7.42 12.64 0.65
N LYS A 41 6.99 13.58 1.51
CA LYS A 41 6.61 13.29 2.91
C LYS A 41 5.47 12.28 3.06
N GLN A 42 4.52 12.30 2.12
CA GLN A 42 3.37 11.40 2.12
C GLN A 42 3.73 10.00 1.62
N VAL A 43 4.79 9.85 0.81
CA VAL A 43 5.33 8.54 0.43
C VAL A 43 5.91 7.83 1.66
N SER A 44 6.64 8.55 2.52
CA SER A 44 7.11 7.99 3.79
C SER A 44 5.95 7.59 4.71
N LEU A 45 4.90 8.41 4.78
CA LEU A 45 3.68 8.06 5.52
C LEU A 45 3.00 6.81 4.94
N LEU A 46 2.93 6.68 3.61
CA LEU A 46 2.38 5.51 2.94
C LEU A 46 3.14 4.24 3.32
N SER A 47 4.48 4.27 3.32
CA SER A 47 5.30 3.14 3.78
C SER A 47 4.99 2.72 5.22
N GLN A 48 4.79 3.71 6.11
CA GLN A 48 4.41 3.45 7.50
C GLN A 48 3.02 2.82 7.60
N LEU A 49 2.05 3.32 6.84
CA LEU A 49 0.69 2.78 6.80
C LEU A 49 0.65 1.35 6.25
N LEU A 50 1.38 1.07 5.17
CA LEU A 50 1.51 -0.29 4.63
C LEU A 50 2.15 -1.23 5.66
N THR A 51 3.22 -0.80 6.32
CA THR A 51 3.85 -1.57 7.40
C THR A 51 2.89 -1.82 8.57
N PHE A 52 2.07 -0.84 8.92
CA PHE A 52 1.03 -0.99 9.95
C PHE A 52 -0.01 -2.03 9.54
N LEU A 53 -0.49 -2.02 8.30
CA LEU A 53 -1.41 -3.04 7.79
C LEU A 53 -0.80 -4.44 7.75
N CYS A 54 0.52 -4.54 7.53
CA CYS A 54 1.21 -5.81 7.66
C CYS A 54 1.20 -6.32 9.11
N ARG A 55 1.40 -5.42 10.09
CA ARG A 55 1.32 -5.77 11.52
C ARG A 55 -0.09 -6.16 11.97
N GLU A 56 -1.13 -5.53 11.39
CA GLU A 56 -2.53 -5.91 11.61
C GLU A 56 -2.91 -7.25 10.93
N GLY A 57 -2.01 -7.85 10.14
CA GLY A 57 -2.28 -9.09 9.42
C GLY A 57 -3.26 -8.93 8.25
N ILE A 58 -3.43 -7.72 7.72
CA ILE A 58 -4.27 -7.42 6.56
C ILE A 58 -3.47 -7.61 5.28
N LEU A 59 -2.24 -7.11 5.29
CA LEU A 59 -1.27 -7.29 4.22
C LEU A 59 -0.12 -8.18 4.70
N GLU A 60 0.64 -8.70 3.76
CA GLU A 60 1.95 -9.30 3.97
C GLU A 60 2.93 -8.60 3.04
N ARG A 61 4.21 -8.58 3.45
CA ARG A 61 5.28 -8.04 2.61
C ARG A 61 6.35 -9.08 2.35
N GLU A 62 6.86 -9.10 1.14
CA GLU A 62 7.96 -9.96 0.71
C GLU A 62 8.99 -9.14 -0.07
N LYS A 63 10.24 -9.59 -0.08
CA LYS A 63 11.25 -9.02 -0.97
C LYS A 63 11.27 -9.84 -2.26
N ASN A 64 11.29 -9.16 -3.40
CA ASN A 64 11.60 -9.83 -4.67
C ASN A 64 13.11 -10.10 -4.78
N GLU A 65 13.52 -10.77 -5.86
CA GLU A 65 14.93 -11.09 -6.16
C GLU A 65 15.82 -9.83 -6.28
N GLN A 66 15.21 -8.67 -6.56
CA GLN A 66 15.89 -7.37 -6.64
C GLN A 66 16.01 -6.67 -5.28
N GLY A 67 15.48 -7.27 -4.20
CA GLY A 67 15.51 -6.71 -2.85
C GLY A 67 14.44 -5.66 -2.56
N GLU A 68 13.51 -5.45 -3.48
CA GLU A 68 12.40 -4.50 -3.36
C GLU A 68 11.25 -5.11 -2.54
N TRP A 69 10.64 -4.30 -1.67
CA TRP A 69 9.47 -4.71 -0.91
C TRP A 69 8.21 -4.69 -1.76
N ARG A 70 7.52 -5.82 -1.79
CA ARG A 70 6.18 -5.97 -2.38
C ARG A 70 5.17 -6.31 -1.30
N TYR A 71 3.97 -5.75 -1.44
CA TYR A 71 2.87 -5.89 -0.51
C TYR A 71 1.74 -6.67 -1.19
N LYS A 72 1.26 -7.71 -0.53
CA LYS A 72 0.13 -8.53 -0.99
C LYS A 72 -0.90 -8.66 0.12
N LYS A 73 -2.15 -8.94 -0.25
CA LYS A 73 -3.23 -9.22 0.70
C LYS A 73 -2.91 -10.53 1.41
N ARG A 74 -3.09 -10.54 2.73
CA ARG A 74 -2.98 -11.78 3.49
C ARG A 74 -4.18 -12.67 3.12
N GLN A 75 -3.92 -13.78 2.46
CA GLN A 75 -4.93 -14.82 2.28
C GLN A 75 -5.11 -15.51 3.63
N LYS A 76 -6.32 -15.41 4.17
CA LYS A 76 -6.70 -16.01 5.44
C LYS A 76 -7.22 -17.42 5.22
#